data_AF-A0A2P5KUD6-F1
#
_entry.id   AF-A0A2P5KUD6-F1
#
_cell.length_a   1.000
_cell.length_b   1.000
_cell.length_c   1.000
_cell.angle_alpha   90.00
_cell.angle_beta   90.00
_cell.angle_gamma   90.00
#
_symmetry.space_group_name_H-M   'P 1'
#
loop_
_entity.id
_entity.type
_entity.pdbx_description
1 polymer ?
#
loop_
_entity_poly.entity_id
_entity_poly.type
_entity_poly.pdbx_seq_one_letter_code
_entity_poly.pdbx_strand_id
1 'polypeptide(L)' 'MAAASAATGAAVAKAAAKSKCVMAGGEATMITEDLAKFMANAALNNQIKANNWKASGAVKMTCKTELGTHCVARQRACN' A
#
# COMPACT_ATOMS: atom_id res chain seq x y z
N MET A 1 35.88 41.84 24.79
CA MET A 1 34.71 41.04 25.20
C MET A 1 33.97 40.65 23.93
N ALA A 2 34.30 39.51 23.31
CA ALA A 2 33.87 38.15 23.65
C ALA A 2 32.37 37.93 23.40
N ALA A 3 32.03 37.24 22.30
CA ALA A 3 30.81 36.46 22.15
C ALA A 3 31.00 35.44 21.01
N ALA A 4 31.62 34.30 21.35
CA ALA A 4 31.61 33.10 20.53
C ALA A 4 30.20 32.51 20.54
N SER A 5 29.57 32.40 19.38
CA SER A 5 28.29 31.67 19.22
C SER A 5 28.56 30.47 18.32
N ALA A 6 28.90 29.35 18.96
CA ALA A 6 29.04 28.06 18.30
C ALA A 6 27.67 27.65 17.76
N ALA A 7 27.47 27.82 16.45
CA ALA A 7 26.36 27.22 15.72
C ALA A 7 26.62 25.71 15.66
N THR A 8 26.27 25.00 16.74
CA THR A 8 26.15 23.54 16.73
C THR A 8 25.05 23.20 15.73
N GLY A 9 25.46 22.85 14.52
CA GLY A 9 24.61 22.23 13.51
C GLY A 9 24.06 20.93 14.08
N ALA A 10 22.85 20.99 14.62
CA ALA A 10 22.03 19.81 14.79
C ALA A 10 21.62 19.35 13.39
N ALA A 11 22.50 18.60 12.74
CA ALA A 11 22.13 17.73 11.64
C ALA A 11 21.12 16.75 12.21
N VAL A 12 19.84 17.10 12.14
CA VAL A 12 18.74 16.20 12.42
C VAL A 12 18.81 15.16 11.31
N ALA A 13 19.60 14.11 11.54
CA ALA A 13 19.50 12.89 10.79
C ALA A 13 18.06 12.43 10.97
N LYS A 14 17.20 12.77 10.00
CA LYS A 14 15.91 12.12 9.82
C LYS A 14 16.25 10.65 9.67
N ALA A 15 16.20 9.91 10.78
CA ALA A 15 16.11 8.48 10.75
C ALA A 15 14.90 8.19 9.87
N ALA A 16 15.15 7.76 8.64
CA ALA A 16 14.11 7.32 7.75
C ALA A 16 13.40 6.19 8.49
N ALA A 17 12.21 6.48 9.03
CA ALA A 17 11.34 5.47 9.59
C ALA A 17 11.27 4.38 8.52
N LYS A 18 11.73 3.17 8.87
CA LYS A 18 11.64 2.01 7.97
C LYS A 18 10.16 1.79 7.72
N SER A 19 9.68 2.33 6.61
CA SER A 19 8.30 2.23 6.22
C SER A 19 7.98 0.75 6.10
N LYS A 20 7.07 0.27 6.96
CA LYS A 20 6.71 -1.14 6.99
C LYS A 20 5.85 -1.40 5.78
N CYS A 21 6.49 -1.78 4.68
CA CYS A 21 5.81 -2.15 3.46
C CYS A 21 5.21 -3.56 3.59
N VAL A 22 3.90 -3.66 3.42
CA VAL A 22 3.15 -4.92 3.38
C VAL A 22 2.61 -5.17 1.98
N MET A 23 2.21 -6.40 1.70
CA MET A 23 1.44 -6.70 0.50
C MET A 23 -0.04 -6.58 0.84
N ALA A 24 -0.63 -5.44 0.49
CA ALA A 24 -2.07 -5.23 0.56
C ALA A 24 -2.77 -6.13 -0.47
N GLY A 25 -3.94 -6.63 -0.11
CA GLY A 25 -4.74 -7.55 -0.89
C GLY A 25 -6.22 -7.22 -0.79
N GLY A 26 -6.91 -7.22 -1.92
CA GLY A 26 -8.36 -7.22 -2.01
C GLY A 26 -8.81 -8.42 -2.84
N GLU A 27 -9.88 -9.07 -2.43
CA GLU A 27 -10.43 -10.22 -3.13
C GLU A 27 -11.94 -10.08 -3.32
N ALA A 28 -12.44 -10.68 -4.40
CA ALA A 28 -13.86 -10.71 -4.70
C ALA A 28 -14.21 -11.93 -5.55
N THR A 29 -15.31 -12.60 -5.22
CA THR A 29 -15.88 -13.70 -6.01
C THR A 29 -17.19 -13.24 -6.61
N MET A 30 -17.28 -13.15 -7.94
CA MET A 30 -18.47 -12.70 -8.65
C MET A 30 -18.83 -13.64 -9.80
N ILE A 31 -20.02 -13.45 -10.39
CA ILE A 31 -20.49 -14.25 -11.54
C ILE A 31 -19.65 -13.96 -12.79
N THR A 32 -19.15 -12.73 -12.94
CA THR A 32 -18.35 -12.31 -14.09
C THR A 32 -16.96 -11.85 -13.66
N GLU A 33 -15.98 -12.09 -14.53
CA GLU A 33 -14.58 -11.77 -14.26
C GLU A 33 -14.33 -10.26 -14.12
N ASP A 34 -14.92 -9.43 -14.98
CA ASP A 34 -14.71 -7.99 -14.93
C ASP A 34 -15.27 -7.36 -13.65
N LEU A 35 -16.41 -7.86 -13.18
CA LEU A 35 -16.99 -7.41 -11.91
C LEU A 35 -16.12 -7.87 -10.73
N ALA A 36 -15.64 -9.11 -10.76
CA ALA A 36 -14.71 -9.63 -9.75
C ALA A 36 -13.40 -8.81 -9.71
N LYS A 37 -12.82 -8.47 -10.87
CA LYS A 37 -11.63 -7.61 -10.97
C LYS A 37 -11.88 -6.21 -10.41
N PHE A 38 -13.01 -5.60 -10.75
CA PHE A 38 -13.36 -4.26 -10.27
C PHE A 38 -13.51 -4.25 -8.75
N MET A 39 -14.24 -5.21 -8.20
CA MET A 39 -14.46 -5.32 -6.76
C MET A 39 -13.18 -5.69 -6.00
N ALA A 40 -12.34 -6.58 -6.54
CA ALA A 40 -11.05 -6.91 -5.94
C ALA A 40 -10.12 -5.67 -5.87
N ASN A 41 -10.10 -4.84 -6.92
CA ASN A 41 -9.39 -3.56 -6.92
C ASN A 41 -9.98 -2.56 -5.92
N ALA A 42 -11.30 -2.48 -5.81
CA ALA A 42 -11.96 -1.61 -4.85
C ALA A 42 -11.63 -2.03 -3.41
N ALA A 43 -11.68 -3.33 -3.11
CA ALA A 43 -11.30 -3.91 -1.83
C ALA A 43 -9.84 -3.61 -1.48
N LEU A 44 -8.92 -3.75 -2.44
CA LEU A 44 -7.51 -3.40 -2.27
C LEU A 44 -7.34 -1.92 -1.90
N ASN A 45 -7.98 -1.01 -2.66
CA ASN A 45 -7.90 0.43 -2.38
C ASN A 45 -8.50 0.80 -1.03
N ASN A 46 -9.61 0.16 -0.65
CA ASN A 46 -10.23 0.36 0.65
C ASN A 46 -9.32 -0.12 1.79
N GLN A 47 -8.68 -1.28 1.64
CA GLN A 47 -7.73 -1.78 2.62
C GLN A 47 -6.53 -0.84 2.79
N ILE A 48 -5.95 -0.35 1.68
CA ILE A 48 -4.84 0.60 1.70
C ILE A 48 -5.24 1.89 2.44
N LYS A 49 -6.41 2.46 2.12
CA LYS A 49 -6.92 3.66 2.77
C LYS A 49 -7.23 3.44 4.26
N ALA A 50 -7.89 2.34 4.61
CA ALA A 50 -8.26 2.03 5.99
C ALA A 50 -7.04 1.88 6.91
N ASN A 51 -5.92 1.39 6.37
CA ASN A 51 -4.67 1.24 7.12
C ASN A 51 -3.71 2.43 6.99
N ASN A 52 -4.14 3.53 6.36
CA ASN A 52 -3.30 4.70 6.05
C ASN A 52 -2.01 4.34 5.31
N TRP A 53 -2.04 3.27 4.50
CA TRP A 53 -0.90 2.89 3.67
C TRP A 53 -0.87 3.72 2.39
N LYS A 54 0.33 3.89 1.84
CA LYS A 54 0.55 4.43 0.50
C LYS A 54 0.80 3.29 -0.46
N ALA A 55 0.02 3.26 -1.54
CA ALA A 55 0.19 2.31 -2.62
C ALA A 55 1.58 2.46 -3.27
N SER A 56 2.25 1.35 -3.52
CA SER A 56 3.61 1.28 -4.05
C SER A 56 3.70 0.19 -5.12
N GLY A 57 4.15 0.56 -6.32
CA GLY A 57 4.27 -0.37 -7.44
C GLY A 57 2.95 -0.74 -8.09
N ALA A 58 3.00 -1.72 -9.00
CA ALA A 58 1.84 -2.15 -9.79
C ALA A 58 0.92 -3.10 -9.02
N VAL A 59 -0.38 -3.06 -9.33
CA VAL A 59 -1.36 -4.05 -8.86
C VAL A 59 -1.18 -5.34 -9.65
N LYS A 60 -1.00 -6.45 -8.94
CA LYS A 60 -1.06 -7.81 -9.50
C LYS A 60 -2.46 -8.37 -9.32
N MET A 61 -3.14 -8.64 -10.42
CA MET A 61 -4.44 -9.29 -10.43
C MET A 61 -4.30 -10.77 -10.74
N THR A 62 -5.00 -11.62 -10.01
CA THR A 62 -5.06 -13.06 -10.28
C THR A 62 -6.50 -13.52 -10.18
N CYS A 63 -7.06 -14.05 -11.26
CA CYS A 63 -8.41 -14.57 -11.30
C CYS A 63 -8.40 -16.08 -11.48
N LYS A 64 -9.28 -16.76 -10.76
CA LYS A 64 -9.52 -18.20 -10.85
C LYS A 64 -11.00 -18.42 -11.11
N THR A 65 -11.30 -19.30 -12.06
CA THR A 65 -12.66 -19.64 -12.45
C THR A 65 -12.93 -21.06 -11.98
N GLU A 66 -13.62 -21.19 -10.84
CA GLU A 66 -13.97 -22.49 -10.26
C GLU A 66 -15.49 -22.64 -10.20
N LEU A 67 -16.14 -21.99 -9.23
CA LEU A 67 -17.60 -21.89 -9.09
C LEU A 67 -17.96 -20.39 -8.94
N GLY A 68 -17.86 -19.67 -10.06
CA GLY A 68 -17.77 -18.21 -10.10
C GLY A 68 -16.33 -17.75 -10.35
N THR A 69 -16.17 -16.48 -10.69
CA THR A 69 -14.85 -15.88 -10.91
C THR A 69 -14.36 -15.24 -9.63
N HIS A 70 -13.36 -15.86 -9.00
CA HIS A 70 -12.66 -15.32 -7.85
C HIS A 70 -11.41 -14.56 -8.30
N CYS A 71 -11.36 -13.26 -8.05
CA CYS A 71 -10.21 -12.43 -8.36
C CYS A 71 -9.56 -11.87 -7.09
N VAL A 72 -8.23 -11.86 -7.07
CA VAL A 72 -7.41 -11.31 -6.00
C VAL A 72 -6.50 -10.23 -6.59
N ALA A 73 -6.64 -9.01 -6.11
CA ALA A 73 -5.79 -7.87 -6.40
C ALA A 73 -4.76 -7.71 -5.27
N ARG A 74 -3.47 -7.68 -5.59
CA ARG A 74 -2.39 -7.46 -4.62
C ARG A 74 -1.52 -6.30 -5.03
N GLN A 75 -1.15 -5.45 -4.08
CA GLN A 75 -0.22 -4.36 -4.32
C GLN A 75 0.63 -4.12 -3.08
N ARG A 76 1.88 -3.72 -3.28
CA ARG A 76 2.72 -3.32 -2.16
C ARG A 76 2.18 -2.01 -1.61
N ALA A 77 2.09 -1.89 -0.29
CA ALA A 77 1.63 -0.68 0.36
C ALA A 77 2.52 -0.39 1.57
N CYS A 78 2.96 0.85 1.74
CA CYS A 78 3.91 1.25 2.77
C CYS A 78 3.32 2.38 3.62
N ASN A 79 3.50 2.29 4.94
CA ASN A 79 3.30 3.39 5.88
C ASN A 79 4.63 4.13 6.04
#